data_AF-A0AAC8Z169-F1
#
_entry.id   AF-A0AAC8Z169-F1
#
_cell.length_a   1.000
_cell.length_b   1.000
_cell.length_c   1.000
_cell.angle_alpha   90.00
_cell.angle_beta   90.00
_cell.angle_gamma   90.00
#
_symmetry.space_group_name_H-M   'P 1'
#
loop_
_entity.id
_entity.type
_entity.pdbx_description
1 polymer ?
#
loop_
_entity_poly.entity_id
_entity_poly.type
_entity_poly.pdbx_seq_one_letter_code
_entity_poly.pdbx_strand_id
1 'polypeptide(L)'
;MNAITLNIDVGELASALADQLVQRGLVVPQQSAEMPDPDELWSAQQVREYLGISTSTFYQRRATPGFPNLVDRPGQPRWRAAEVRAWAAGR
;
A
#
# COMPACT_ATOMS: atom_id res chain seq x y z
N MET A 1 23.70 19.03 -49.36
CA MET A 1 23.15 19.53 -48.07
C MET A 1 22.51 18.33 -47.40
N ASN A 2 23.24 17.68 -46.48
CA ASN A 2 22.85 16.39 -45.91
C ASN A 2 21.74 16.59 -44.88
N ALA A 3 20.56 16.03 -45.15
CA ALA A 3 19.53 15.84 -44.15
C ALA A 3 20.04 14.81 -43.13
N ILE A 4 20.37 15.26 -41.92
CA ILE A 4 20.68 14.39 -40.79
C ILE A 4 19.32 13.97 -40.22
N THR A 5 18.82 12.82 -40.67
CA THR A 5 17.65 12.17 -40.06
C THR A 5 18.07 11.66 -38.68
N LEU A 6 17.83 12.48 -37.66
CA LEU A 6 17.99 12.11 -36.27
C LEU A 6 16.86 11.14 -35.89
N ASN A 7 17.17 9.84 -35.92
CA ASN A 7 16.31 8.76 -35.43
C ASN A 7 16.28 8.80 -33.89
N ILE A 8 15.64 9.83 -33.35
CA ILE A 8 15.50 10.04 -31.91
C ILE A 8 14.43 9.08 -31.41
N ASP A 9 14.85 8.06 -30.67
CA ASP A 9 13.94 7.14 -30.02
C ASP A 9 13.19 7.88 -28.90
N VAL A 10 11.87 7.98 -29.02
CA VAL A 10 11.02 8.70 -28.05
C VAL A 10 11.11 8.08 -26.64
N GLY A 11 11.48 6.80 -26.54
CA GLY A 11 11.72 6.14 -25.27
C GLY A 11 12.93 6.69 -24.53
N GLU A 12 14.01 7.00 -25.24
CA GLU A 12 15.25 7.53 -24.66
C GLU A 12 15.07 8.95 -24.12
N LEU A 13 14.29 9.78 -24.81
CA LEU A 13 13.93 11.13 -24.34
C LEU A 13 13.03 11.09 -23.09
N ALA A 14 12.10 10.13 -23.02
CA ALA A 14 11.24 9.96 -21.85
C ALA A 14 12.03 9.55 -20.61
N SER A 15 13.00 8.64 -20.77
CA SER A 15 13.91 8.23 -19.68
C SER A 15 14.79 9.38 -19.20
N ALA A 16 15.34 10.19 -20.12
CA ALA A 16 16.18 11.33 -19.74
C ALA A 16 15.41 12.42 -18.98
N LEU A 17 14.14 12.67 -19.36
CA LEU A 17 13.28 13.61 -18.63
C LEU A 17 12.86 13.09 -17.25
N ALA A 18 12.60 11.79 -17.12
CA ALA A 18 12.29 11.16 -15.84
C ALA A 18 13.49 11.27 -14.87
N ASP A 19 14.71 11.01 -15.34
CA ASP A 19 15.93 11.14 -14.54
C ASP A 19 16.16 12.58 -14.06
N GLN A 20 15.94 13.57 -14.93
CA GLN A 20 16.03 14.99 -14.57
C GLN A 20 15.00 15.40 -13.51
N LEU A 21 13.82 14.79 -13.47
CA LEU A 21 12.79 15.08 -12.46
C LEU A 21 13.13 14.46 -11.11
N VAL A 22 13.76 13.27 -11.09
CA VAL A 22 14.29 12.61 -9.89
C VAL A 22 15.40 13.45 -9.28
N GLN A 23 16.36 13.92 -10.08
CA GLN A 23 17.48 14.73 -9.60
C GLN A 23 17.05 16.10 -9.05
N ARG A 24 15.91 16.64 -9.49
CA ARG A 24 15.33 17.89 -8.95
C ARG A 24 14.47 17.70 -7.69
N GLY A 25 14.40 16.48 -7.15
CA GLY A 25 13.68 16.17 -5.90
C GLY A 25 12.17 16.37 -5.97
N LEU A 26 11.59 16.48 -7.17
CA LEU A 26 10.15 16.71 -7.36
C LEU A 26 9.35 15.40 -7.47
N VAL A 27 10.04 14.27 -7.63
CA VAL A 27 9.45 12.93 -7.56
C VAL A 27 10.05 12.22 -6.36
N VAL A 28 9.34 12.31 -5.24
CA VAL A 28 9.48 11.28 -4.21
C VAL A 28 8.82 10.05 -4.82
N PRO A 29 9.51 8.91 -5.04
CA PRO A 29 8.77 7.67 -5.20
C PRO A 29 7.92 7.57 -3.94
N GLN A 30 6.61 7.71 -4.07
CA GLN A 30 5.66 7.52 -2.97
C GLN A 30 5.58 6.02 -2.65
N GLN A 31 6.72 5.38 -2.44
CA GLN A 31 6.86 4.34 -1.44
C GLN A 31 6.89 5.05 -0.09
N SER A 32 5.74 5.58 0.30
CA SER A 32 5.33 5.56 1.70
C SER A 32 5.12 4.10 2.09
N ALA A 33 6.18 3.29 2.04
CA ALA A 33 6.39 2.26 3.04
C ALA A 33 6.88 3.00 4.28
N GLU A 34 6.02 3.90 4.79
CA GLU A 34 6.09 4.33 6.17
C GLU A 34 6.10 3.02 6.94
N MET A 35 7.21 2.74 7.64
CA MET A 35 7.32 1.58 8.51
C MET A 35 6.03 1.51 9.28
N PRO A 36 5.20 0.49 9.06
CA PRO A 36 3.81 0.64 9.43
C PRO A 36 3.75 0.68 10.95
N ASP A 37 3.29 1.82 11.48
CA ASP A 37 3.25 2.04 12.90
C ASP A 37 2.60 0.83 13.59
N PRO A 38 3.26 0.22 14.58
CA PRO A 38 2.69 -0.94 15.26
C PRO A 38 1.39 -0.59 16.01
N ASP A 39 1.16 0.70 16.28
CA ASP A 39 -0.09 1.23 16.85
C ASP A 39 -1.10 1.68 15.77
N GLU A 40 -0.81 1.46 14.49
CA GLU A 40 -1.72 1.81 13.40
C GLU A 40 -3.05 1.05 13.55
N LEU A 41 -4.13 1.82 13.65
CA LEU A 41 -5.48 1.30 13.81
C LEU A 41 -6.19 1.23 12.47
N TRP A 42 -6.33 0.03 11.95
CA TRP A 42 -7.04 -0.26 10.71
C TRP A 42 -8.55 -0.33 10.91
N SER A 43 -9.27 0.27 9.98
CA SER A 43 -10.72 0.07 9.83
C SER A 43 -11.01 -1.28 9.18
N ALA A 44 -12.24 -1.76 9.27
CA ALA A 44 -12.65 -3.03 8.64
C ALA A 44 -12.33 -3.08 7.14
N GLN A 45 -12.39 -1.94 6.44
CA GLN A 45 -11.98 -1.84 5.04
C GLN A 45 -10.50 -2.14 4.84
N GLN A 46 -9.62 -1.47 5.57
CA GLN A 46 -8.18 -1.67 5.45
C GLN A 46 -7.77 -3.11 5.77
N VAL A 47 -8.38 -3.73 6.79
CA VAL A 47 -8.13 -5.14 7.11
C VAL A 47 -8.56 -6.06 5.95
N ARG A 48 -9.72 -5.80 5.34
CA ARG A 48 -10.21 -6.57 4.18
C ARG A 48 -9.29 -6.45 2.98
N GLU A 49 -8.86 -5.23 2.67
CA GLU A 49 -7.95 -4.97 1.54
C GLU A 49 -6.59 -5.62 1.77
N TYR A 50 -6.04 -5.55 2.99
CA TYR A 50 -4.80 -6.23 3.33
C TYR A 50 -4.89 -7.76 3.18
N LEU A 51 -6.00 -8.35 3.63
CA LEU A 51 -6.23 -9.79 3.53
C LEU A 51 -6.69 -10.24 2.13
N GLY A 52 -7.05 -9.31 1.24
CA GLY A 52 -7.59 -9.61 -0.09
C GLY A 52 -8.92 -10.36 -0.05
N ILE A 53 -9.75 -10.16 0.99
CA ILE A 53 -11.00 -10.90 1.19
C ILE A 53 -12.25 -10.03 1.08
N SER A 54 -13.34 -10.64 0.61
CA SER A 54 -14.67 -10.03 0.55
C SER A 54 -15.25 -9.76 1.95
N THR A 55 -16.15 -8.79 2.04
CA THR A 55 -16.83 -8.39 3.29
C THR A 55 -17.49 -9.57 4.02
N SER A 56 -18.22 -10.43 3.30
CA SER A 56 -18.87 -11.60 3.87
C SER A 56 -17.86 -12.58 4.48
N THR A 57 -16.76 -12.84 3.76
CA THR A 57 -15.66 -13.69 4.22
C THR A 57 -14.95 -13.11 5.44
N PHE A 58 -14.82 -11.79 5.51
CA PHE A 58 -14.26 -11.09 6.67
C PHE A 58 -15.12 -11.29 7.93
N TYR A 59 -16.44 -11.12 7.83
CA TYR A 59 -17.33 -11.37 8.97
C TYR A 59 -17.35 -12.85 9.40
N GLN A 60 -17.23 -13.79 8.45
CA GLN A 60 -17.09 -15.22 8.77
C GLN A 60 -15.74 -15.52 9.47
N ARG A 61 -14.62 -14.96 8.97
CA ARG A 61 -13.29 -15.13 9.59
C ARG A 61 -13.18 -14.44 10.96
N ARG A 62 -13.90 -13.34 11.17
CA ARG A 62 -13.98 -12.70 12.48
C ARG A 62 -14.62 -13.60 13.54
N ALA A 63 -15.50 -14.52 13.14
CA ALA A 63 -16.06 -15.53 14.04
C ALA A 63 -15.09 -16.69 14.33
N THR A 64 -13.92 -16.73 13.65
CA THR A 64 -12.88 -17.74 13.92
C THR A 64 -12.14 -17.39 15.21
N PRO A 65 -11.92 -18.36 16.10
CA PRO A 65 -11.14 -18.13 17.32
C PRO A 65 -9.71 -17.71 16.97
N GLY A 66 -9.21 -16.68 17.66
CA GLY A 66 -7.88 -16.10 17.43
C GLY A 66 -7.85 -14.91 16.47
N PHE A 67 -8.98 -14.48 15.92
CA PHE A 67 -9.03 -13.25 15.12
C PHE A 67 -8.66 -12.01 15.97
N PRO A 68 -7.97 -10.99 15.39
CA PRO A 68 -7.56 -9.79 16.09
C PRO A 68 -8.68 -9.10 16.88
N ASN A 69 -8.34 -8.65 18.09
CA ASN A 69 -9.29 -7.97 18.95
C ASN A 69 -9.70 -6.62 18.38
N LEU A 70 -10.96 -6.26 18.63
CA LEU A 70 -11.42 -4.92 18.34
C LEU A 70 -10.85 -3.96 19.37
N VAL A 71 -10.27 -2.89 18.88
CA VAL A 71 -9.96 -1.72 19.69
C VAL A 71 -11.24 -0.94 19.83
N ASP A 72 -11.77 -0.90 21.06
CA ASP A 72 -12.99 -0.19 21.39
C ASP A 72 -12.73 1.32 21.24
N ARG A 73 -13.32 1.90 20.19
CA ARG A 73 -13.39 3.35 19.99
C ARG A 73 -14.84 3.73 19.71
N PRO A 74 -15.27 4.90 20.21
CA PRO A 74 -16.60 5.39 19.90
C PRO A 74 -16.75 5.62 18.39
N GLY A 75 -17.77 5.00 17.81
CA GLY A 75 -18.25 5.26 16.44
C GLY A 75 -17.80 4.28 15.37
N GLN A 76 -16.61 3.66 15.44
CA GLN A 76 -16.15 2.72 14.41
C GLN A 76 -15.25 1.61 14.98
N PRO A 77 -15.52 0.33 14.64
CA PRO A 77 -14.64 -0.77 15.02
C PRO A 77 -13.28 -0.63 14.33
N ARG A 78 -12.22 -0.65 15.14
CA ARG A 78 -10.83 -0.55 14.70
C ARG A 78 -10.08 -1.82 15.14
N TRP A 79 -9.05 -2.20 14.38
CA TRP A 79 -8.16 -3.32 14.69
C TRP A 79 -6.72 -2.84 14.67
N ARG A 80 -5.87 -3.43 15.50
CA ARG A 80 -4.44 -3.15 15.42
C ARG A 80 -3.85 -3.81 14.17
N ALA A 81 -3.19 -3.03 13.33
CA ALA A 81 -2.51 -3.51 12.14
C ALA A 81 -1.52 -4.63 12.48
N ALA A 82 -0.78 -4.49 13.57
CA ALA A 82 0.18 -5.50 14.05
C ALA A 82 -0.48 -6.87 14.33
N GLU A 83 -1.64 -6.89 15.02
CA GLU A 83 -2.35 -8.14 15.31
C GLU A 83 -2.93 -8.77 14.05
N VAL A 84 -3.48 -7.95 13.14
CA VAL A 84 -3.98 -8.41 11.85
C VAL A 84 -2.88 -9.07 11.02
N ARG A 85 -1.68 -8.48 11.00
CA ARG A 85 -0.52 -9.04 10.31
C ARG A 85 -0.01 -10.31 10.97
N ALA A 86 0.10 -10.34 12.30
CA ALA A 86 0.50 -11.54 13.03
C ALA A 86 -0.45 -12.71 12.74
N TRP A 87 -1.76 -12.43 12.79
CA TRP A 87 -2.79 -13.40 12.45
C TRP A 87 -2.71 -13.89 11.00
N ALA A 88 -2.52 -12.96 10.05
CA ALA A 88 -2.34 -13.29 8.64
C ALA A 88 -1.05 -14.12 8.38
N ALA A 89 -0.01 -13.89 9.17
CA ALA A 89 1.24 -14.63 9.13
C ALA A 89 1.18 -16.00 9.85
N GLY A 90 0.06 -16.33 10.50
CA GLY A 90 -0.12 -17.57 11.25
C GLY A 90 0.74 -17.66 12.53
N ARG A 91 1.10 -16.51 13.11
CA ARG A 91 1.93 -16.40 14.31
C ARG A 91 1.13 -16.13 15.57
#